data_AF-A0A369QIS3-F1
#
_entry.id   AF-A0A369QIS3-F1
#
_cell.length_a   1.000
_cell.length_b   1.000
_cell.length_c   1.000
_cell.angle_alpha   90.00
_cell.angle_beta   90.00
_cell.angle_gamma   90.00
#
_symmetry.space_group_name_H-M   'P 1'
#
loop_
_entity.id
_entity.type
_entity.pdbx_description
1 polymer ?
#
loop_
_entity_poly.entity_id
_entity_poly.type
_entity_poly.pdbx_seq_one_letter_code
_entity_poly.pdbx_strand_id
1 'polypeptide(L)' 'MQKIEVTGRIDNMGILRLDDPLKVKEKKVKVIIFLPEEEEDTLWLKSITHNAAFDFLHNESEDIYRLTDGQPFND' A
#
# COMPACT_ATOMS: atom_id res chain seq x y z
N MET A 1 14.94 24.99 -8.72
CA MET A 1 15.62 23.78 -8.20
C MET A 1 15.71 22.78 -9.36
N GLN A 2 16.83 22.07 -9.50
CA GLN A 2 16.98 21.06 -10.57
C GLN A 2 16.50 19.71 -10.05
N LYS A 3 15.55 19.08 -10.75
CA LYS A 3 15.09 17.70 -10.48
C LYS A 3 15.90 16.74 -11.35
N ILE A 4 16.38 15.66 -10.76
CA ILE A 4 16.99 14.53 -11.47
C ILE A 4 16.16 13.32 -11.11
N GLU A 5 15.64 12.63 -12.12
CA GLU A 5 14.87 11.41 -11.98
C GLU A 5 15.70 10.27 -12.59
N VAL A 6 15.84 9.18 -11.83
CA VAL A 6 16.62 8.00 -12.20
C VAL A 6 15.87 6.76 -11.73
N THR A 7 16.07 5.66 -12.44
CA THR A 7 15.56 4.35 -12.06
C THR A 7 16.63 3.53 -11.35
N GLY A 8 16.16 2.56 -10.58
CA GLY A 8 17.01 1.66 -9.84
C GLY A 8 16.21 0.68 -9.02
N ARG A 9 16.92 -0.10 -8.22
CA ARG A 9 16.34 -1.08 -7.30
C ARG A 9 17.01 -1.00 -5.94
N ILE A 10 16.24 -1.30 -4.89
CA ILE A 10 16.80 -1.58 -3.57
C ILE A 10 17.16 -3.08 -3.57
N ASP A 11 18.44 -3.39 -3.35
CA ASP A 11 18.89 -4.78 -3.29
C ASP A 11 18.51 -5.46 -1.97
N ASN A 12 18.80 -6.76 -1.85
CA ASN A 12 18.49 -7.56 -0.67
C ASN A 12 19.25 -7.13 0.60
N MET A 13 20.23 -6.23 0.48
CA MET A 13 20.94 -5.63 1.62
C MET A 13 20.34 -4.27 1.99
N GLY A 14 19.25 -3.84 1.34
CA GLY A 14 18.65 -2.53 1.55
C GLY A 14 19.40 -1.38 0.88
N ILE A 15 20.29 -1.66 -0.08
CA ILE A 15 21.11 -0.63 -0.72
C ILE A 15 20.47 -0.22 -2.05
N LEU A 16 20.28 1.09 -2.25
CA LEU A 16 19.81 1.64 -3.53
C LEU A 16 20.90 1.50 -4.61
N ARG A 17 20.59 0.76 -5.67
CA ARG A 17 21.40 0.60 -6.88
C ARG A 17 20.70 1.31 -8.03
N LEU A 18 21.35 2.31 -8.60
CA LEU A 18 20.84 3.01 -9.79
C LEU A 18 21.21 2.23 -11.05
N ASP A 19 20.33 2.26 -12.05
CA ASP A 19 20.61 1.64 -13.35
C ASP A 19 21.71 2.42 -14.10
N ASP A 20 21.69 3.75 -13.95
CA ASP A 20 22.68 4.66 -14.52
C ASP A 20 23.34 5.55 -13.44
N PRO A 21 24.63 5.89 -13.57
CA PRO A 21 25.31 6.77 -12.63
C PRO A 21 24.83 8.21 -12.74
N LEU A 22 24.70 8.89 -11.60
CA LEU A 22 24.42 10.32 -11.56
C LEU A 22 25.60 11.12 -12.13
N LYS A 23 25.34 11.97 -13.12
CA LYS A 23 26.35 12.85 -13.74
C LYS A 23 26.72 14.08 -12.88
N VAL A 24 26.32 14.08 -11.61
CA VAL A 24 26.56 15.18 -10.66
C VAL A 24 27.70 14.78 -9.73
N LYS A 25 28.69 15.65 -9.55
CA LYS A 25 29.86 15.42 -8.70
C LYS A 25 29.87 16.38 -7.52
N GLU A 26 30.29 15.90 -6.36
CA GLU A 26 30.61 16.70 -5.16
C GLU A 26 29.51 17.69 -4.71
N LYS A 27 28.24 17.27 -4.78
CA LYS A 27 27.10 18.07 -4.29
C LYS A 27 26.34 17.33 -3.19
N LYS A 28 25.95 18.06 -2.15
CA LYS A 28 24.97 17.58 -1.17
C LYS A 28 23.60 17.54 -1.84
N VAL A 29 22.88 16.43 -1.69
CA VAL A 29 21.56 16.21 -2.28
C VAL A 29 20.57 15.70 -1.24
N LYS A 30 19.28 15.94 -1.49
CA LYS A 30 18.17 15.28 -0.80
C LYS A 30 17.59 14.24 -1.77
N VAL A 31 17.42 13.00 -1.33
CA VAL A 31 16.88 11.91 -2.14
C VAL A 31 15.43 11.64 -1.72
N ILE A 32 14.56 11.45 -2.70
CA ILE A 32 13.18 10.98 -2.51
C ILE A 32 13.10 9.64 -3.22
N ILE A 33 12.60 8.61 -2.55
CA ILE A 33 12.44 7.26 -3.08
C ILE A 33 10.94 6.98 -3.15
N PHE A 34 10.45 6.58 -4.32
CA PHE A 34 9.09 6.08 -4.50
C PHE A 34 9.16 4.55 -4.47
N LEU A 35 8.51 3.96 -3.47
CA LEU A 35 8.31 2.52 -3.39
C LEU A 35 6.90 2.22 -3.91
N PRO A 36 6.70 1.11 -4.65
CA PRO A 36 5.35 0.64 -4.91
C PRO A 36 4.65 0.39 -3.56
N GLU A 37 3.37 0.73 -3.48
CA GLU A 37 2.55 0.26 -2.39
C GLU A 37 2.58 -1.28 -2.45
N GLU A 38 3.14 -1.92 -1.42
CA GLU A 38 2.84 -3.33 -1.18
C GLU A 38 1.32 -3.45 -1.01
N GLU A 39 0.70 -4.59 -1.33
CA GLU A 39 -0.75 -4.83 -1.22
C GLU A 39 -1.26 -4.54 0.20
N GLU A 40 -1.43 -3.26 0.50
CA GLU A 40 -1.74 -2.70 1.81
C GLU A 40 -3.13 -3.18 2.22
N ASP A 41 -3.99 -3.44 1.23
CA ASP A 41 -5.31 -4.04 1.39
C ASP A 41 -5.28 -5.31 2.24
N THR A 42 -4.30 -6.21 2.06
CA THR A 42 -4.25 -7.43 2.88
C THR A 42 -3.80 -7.17 4.31
N LEU A 43 -2.94 -6.18 4.52
CA LEU A 43 -2.53 -5.75 5.86
C LEU A 43 -3.67 -5.02 6.57
N TRP A 44 -4.35 -4.12 5.87
CA TRP A 44 -5.55 -3.41 6.32
C TRP A 44 -6.68 -4.39 6.67
N LEU A 45 -6.99 -5.36 5.80
CA LEU A 45 -8.00 -6.39 6.09
C LEU A 45 -7.63 -7.17 7.35
N LYS A 46 -6.39 -7.66 7.44
CA LYS A 46 -5.92 -8.40 8.62
C LYS A 46 -5.97 -7.54 9.89
N SER A 47 -5.66 -6.26 9.80
CA SER A 47 -5.74 -5.35 10.93
C SER A 47 -7.17 -5.12 11.38
N ILE A 48 -8.13 -4.97 10.46
CA ILE A 48 -9.54 -4.81 10.81
C ILE A 48 -10.09 -6.08 11.47
N THR A 49 -9.76 -7.27 10.96
CA THR A 49 -10.31 -8.54 11.50
C THR A 49 -9.77 -8.94 12.88
N HIS A 50 -8.67 -8.33 13.35
CA HIS A 50 -8.04 -8.67 14.64
C HIS A 50 -7.99 -7.49 15.62
N ASN A 51 -8.59 -6.36 15.28
CA ASN A 51 -8.55 -5.16 16.11
C ASN A 51 -9.83 -5.05 16.96
N ALA A 52 -9.64 -5.02 18.28
CA ALA A 52 -10.72 -4.97 19.27
C ALA A 52 -11.68 -3.78 19.10
N ALA A 53 -11.25 -2.68 18.45
CA ALA A 53 -12.13 -1.56 18.12
C ALA A 53 -13.26 -1.95 17.15
N PHE A 54 -13.10 -3.07 16.44
CA PHE A 54 -14.04 -3.60 15.45
C PHE A 54 -14.77 -4.87 15.91
N ASP A 55 -14.63 -5.27 17.18
CA ASP A 55 -15.29 -6.47 17.72
C ASP A 55 -16.82 -6.43 17.58
N PHE A 56 -17.41 -5.23 17.50
CA PHE A 56 -18.85 -5.06 17.27
C PHE A 56 -19.31 -5.66 15.95
N LEU A 57 -18.46 -5.73 14.91
CA LEU A 57 -18.78 -6.34 13.62
C LEU A 57 -19.00 -7.87 13.72
N HIS A 58 -18.57 -8.50 14.82
CA HIS A 58 -18.84 -9.91 15.09
C HIS A 58 -20.21 -10.17 15.76
N ASN A 59 -20.95 -9.12 16.10
CA ASN A 59 -22.27 -9.26 16.70
C ASN A 59 -23.31 -9.57 15.63
N GLU A 60 -24.09 -10.64 15.83
CA GLU A 60 -25.20 -11.03 14.95
C GLU A 60 -26.24 -9.91 14.73
N SER A 61 -26.32 -8.92 15.63
CA SER A 61 -27.17 -7.75 15.41
C SER A 61 -26.72 -6.85 14.26
N GLU A 62 -25.44 -6.91 13.89
CA GLU A 62 -24.87 -6.17 12.76
C GLU A 62 -25.07 -6.91 11.41
N ASP A 63 -25.52 -8.18 11.43
CA ASP A 63 -25.89 -8.96 10.23
C ASP A 63 -27.28 -8.56 9.70
N ILE A 64 -27.41 -7.26 9.36
CA ILE A 64 -28.68 -6.63 8.99
C ILE A 64 -29.14 -6.93 7.55
N TYR A 65 -28.31 -7.59 6.75
CA TYR A 65 -28.63 -8.02 5.39
C TYR A 65 -28.71 -9.53 5.30
N ARG A 66 -29.80 -10.03 4.71
CA ARG A 66 -30.00 -11.45 4.42
C ARG A 66 -29.86 -11.69 2.92
N LEU A 67 -29.44 -12.90 2.57
CA LEU A 67 -29.41 -13.35 1.17
C LEU A 67 -30.76 -13.23 0.46
N THR A 68 -31.86 -13.30 1.22
CA THR A 68 -33.23 -13.16 0.72
C THR A 68 -33.69 -11.72 0.50
N ASP A 69 -32.90 -10.72 0.92
CA ASP A 69 -33.28 -9.30 0.80
C ASP A 69 -33.04 -8.76 -0.61
N GLY A 70 -32.26 -9.48 -1.42
CA GLY A 70 -32.02 -9.14 -2.81
C GLY A 70 -33.29 -9.24 -3.66
N GLN A 71 -33.44 -8.32 -4.61
CA GLN A 71 -34.44 -8.44 -5.67
C GLN A 71 -33.82 -9.10 -6.90
N PRO A 72 -34.57 -9.91 -7.67
CA PRO A 72 -34.10 -10.43 -8.95
C PRO A 72 -33.69 -9.28 -9.87
N PHE A 73 -32.44 -9.30 -10.32
CA PHE A 73 -31.96 -8.40 -11.36
C PHE A 73 -32.33 -9.01 -12.72
N ASN A 74 -33.16 -8.32 -13.49
CA ASN A 74 -33.48 -8.67 -14.87
C ASN A 74 -32.84 -7.63 -15.79
N ASP A 75 -31.99 -8.10 -16.71
CA ASP A 75 -31.35 -7.33 -17.79
C ASP A 75 -32.14 -7.48 -19.10
#